data_AF-A0A940ZI14-F1
#
_entry.id   AF-A0A940ZI14-F1
#
_cell.length_a   1.000
_cell.length_b   1.000
_cell.length_c   1.000
_cell.angle_alpha   90.00
_cell.angle_beta   90.00
_cell.angle_gamma   90.00
#
_symmetry.space_group_name_H-M   'P 1'
#
loop_
_entity.id
_entity.type
_entity.pdbx_description
1 polymer ?
#
loop_
_entity_poly.entity_id
_entity_poly.type
_entity_poly.pdbx_seq_one_letter_code
_entity_poly.pdbx_strand_id
1 'polypeptide(L)' 'VVKKNGRDIVYVVQSNKVAESAVRLGPAMGDMLEVLEGVQAGDRIILNPPATLRSGSRIKVAER' A
#
# COMPACT_ATOMS: atom_id res chain seq x y z
N VAL A 1 -0.62 3.60 -5.60
CA VAL A 1 -1.49 2.39 -5.66
C VAL A 1 -0.93 1.45 -6.72
N VAL A 2 -1.04 0.13 -6.54
CA VAL A 2 -0.58 -0.89 -7.51
C VAL A 2 -1.78 -1.71 -7.99
N LYS A 3 -1.87 -1.96 -9.30
CA LYS A 3 -2.87 -2.88 -9.87
C LYS A 3 -2.32 -4.29 -9.91
N LYS A 4 -3.01 -5.23 -9.25
CA LYS A 4 -2.63 -6.65 -9.20
C LYS A 4 -3.87 -7.52 -9.37
N ASN A 5 -3.84 -8.42 -10.36
CA ASN A 5 -4.95 -9.31 -10.69
C ASN A 5 -6.31 -8.59 -10.85
N GLY A 6 -6.29 -7.42 -11.50
CA GLY A 6 -7.50 -6.60 -11.72
C GLY A 6 -8.03 -5.85 -10.48
N ARG A 7 -7.31 -5.89 -9.36
CA ARG A 7 -7.67 -5.18 -8.12
C ARG A 7 -6.65 -4.09 -7.80
N ASP A 8 -7.13 -3.01 -7.18
CA ASP A 8 -6.27 -1.98 -6.60
C ASP A 8 -5.81 -2.41 -5.22
N ILE A 9 -4.49 -2.38 -5.01
CA ILE A 9 -3.86 -2.74 -3.74
C ILE A 9 -2.88 -1.68 -3.29
N VAL A 10 -2.64 -1.64 -1.98
CA VAL A 10 -1.51 -0.97 -1.37
C VAL A 10 -0.66 -1.95 -0.59
N TYR A 11 0.61 -1.61 -0.41
CA TYR A 11 1.52 -2.35 0.45
C TYR A 11 1.59 -1.68 1.81
N VAL A 12 1.25 -2.43 2.86
CA VAL A 12 1.34 -1.97 4.25
C VAL A 12 2.44 -2.71 4.98
N VAL A 13 3.03 -2.06 5.97
CA VAL A 13 4.04 -2.67 6.84
C VAL A 13 3.38 -3.25 8.07
N GLN A 14 3.47 -4.57 8.23
CA GLN A 14 3.00 -5.30 9.41
C GLN A 14 4.15 -6.14 9.96
N SER A 15 4.53 -5.90 11.21
CA SER A 15 5.55 -6.69 11.91
C SER A 15 6.86 -6.88 11.12
N ASN A 16 7.39 -5.77 10.56
CA ASN A 16 8.60 -5.73 9.71
C ASN A 16 8.52 -6.52 8.39
N LYS A 17 7.32 -6.87 7.96
CA LYS A 17 7.05 -7.48 6.66
C LYS A 17 6.05 -6.63 5.88
N VAL A 18 6.08 -6.81 4.58
CA VAL A 18 5.08 -6.24 3.68
C VAL A 18 3.86 -7.14 3.65
N ALA A 19 2.69 -6.55 3.78
CA ALA A 19 1.41 -7.19 3.48
C ALA A 19 0.72 -6.43 2.34
N GLU A 20 -0.07 -7.15 1.56
CA GLU A 20 -0.95 -6.56 0.53
C GLU A 20 -2.31 -6.30 1.17
N SER A 21 -2.81 -5.08 1.00
CA SER A 21 -4.18 -4.74 1.36
C SER A 21 -4.94 -4.31 0.12
N ALA A 22 -6.08 -4.95 -0.13
CA ALA A 22 -6.99 -4.53 -1.18
C ALA A 22 -7.69 -3.24 -0.76
N VAL A 23 -7.74 -2.26 -1.65
CA VAL A 23 -8.33 -0.96 -1.36
C VAL A 23 -9.49 -0.67 -2.28
N ARG A 24 -10.49 0.02 -1.75
CA ARG A 24 -11.55 0.64 -2.54
C ARG A 24 -11.24 2.11 -2.69
N LEU A 25 -11.03 2.54 -3.92
CA LEU A 25 -10.73 3.94 -4.23
C LEU A 25 -12.01 4.74 -4.44
N GLY A 26 -11.97 6.00 -4.01
CA GLY A 26 -12.96 7.03 -4.35
C GLY A 26 -12.51 7.86 -5.56
N PRO A 27 -13.15 9.01 -5.78
CA PRO A 27 -12.74 9.98 -6.78
C PRO A 27 -11.29 10.45 -6.57
N ALA A 28 -10.60 10.72 -7.67
CA ALA A 28 -9.32 11.40 -7.64
C ALA A 28 -9.54 12.90 -7.41
N MET A 29 -8.64 13.52 -6.65
CA MET A 29 -8.62 14.95 -6.36
C MET A 29 -7.23 15.51 -6.70
N GLY A 30 -7.06 15.95 -7.94
CA GLY A 30 -5.74 16.31 -8.47
C GLY A 30 -4.79 15.11 -8.44
N ASP A 31 -3.66 15.25 -7.74
CA ASP A 31 -2.66 14.20 -7.60
C ASP A 31 -2.98 13.21 -6.44
N MET A 32 -4.07 13.44 -5.72
CA MET A 32 -4.49 12.61 -4.60
C MET A 32 -5.56 11.61 -5.02
N LEU A 33 -5.47 10.39 -4.50
CA LEU A 33 -6.50 9.36 -4.62
C LEU A 33 -7.16 9.15 -3.27
N GLU A 34 -8.48 9.26 -3.22
CA GLU A 34 -9.25 8.93 -2.02
C GLU A 34 -9.26 7.40 -1.82
N VAL A 35 -9.02 6.96 -0.58
CA VAL A 35 -9.14 5.55 -0.18
C VAL A 35 -10.30 5.43 0.79
N LEU A 36 -11.34 4.73 0.36
CA LEU A 36 -12.59 4.59 1.10
C LEU A 36 -12.54 3.39 2.06
N GLU A 37 -11.83 2.33 1.69
CA GLU A 37 -11.69 1.10 2.48
C GLU A 37 -10.32 0.45 2.25
N GLY A 38 -9.90 -0.41 3.19
CA GLY A 38 -8.72 -1.27 3.05
C GLY A 38 -7.46 -0.77 3.76
N VAL A 39 -7.52 0.39 4.42
CA VAL A 39 -6.44 0.92 5.27
C VAL A 39 -7.03 1.54 6.54
N GLN A 40 -6.22 1.61 7.59
CA GLN A 40 -6.60 2.18 8.88
C GLN A 40 -5.62 3.27 9.32
N ALA A 41 -6.08 4.16 10.19
CA ALA A 41 -5.21 5.17 10.79
C ALA A 41 -4.06 4.49 11.54
N GLY A 42 -2.83 4.93 11.28
CA GLY A 42 -1.61 4.33 11.82
C GLY A 42 -0.95 3.29 10.92
N ASP A 43 -1.61 2.86 9.82
CA ASP A 43 -0.97 1.99 8.83
C ASP A 43 0.21 2.71 8.16
N ARG A 44 1.35 2.02 8.11
CA ARG A 44 2.52 2.48 7.36
C ARG A 44 2.44 1.95 5.94
N ILE A 45 2.18 2.84 5.00
CA ILE A 45 2.00 2.51 3.58
C ILE A 45 3.30 2.77 2.81
N ILE A 46 3.63 1.87 1.89
CA ILE A 46 4.76 2.04 0.97
C ILE A 46 4.28 2.82 -0.27
N LEU A 47 4.71 4.08 -0.38
CA LEU A 47 4.29 4.97 -1.47
C LEU A 47 4.94 4.63 -2.81
N ASN A 48 6.22 4.26 -2.81
CA ASN A 48 7.01 3.94 -4.00
C ASN A 48 7.53 2.49 -3.93
N PRO A 49 6.67 1.49 -4.17
CA PRO A 49 7.09 0.09 -4.15
C PRO A 49 7.95 -0.24 -5.38
N PRO A 50 9.12 -0.89 -5.23
CA PRO A 50 9.86 -1.40 -6.38
C PRO A 50 9.08 -2.54 -7.05
N ALA A 51 9.29 -2.74 -8.36
CA ALA A 51 8.57 -3.77 -9.14
C ALA A 51 8.76 -5.21 -8.63
N THR A 52 9.83 -5.45 -7.86
CA THR A 52 10.14 -6.75 -7.25
C THR A 52 9.46 -6.97 -5.90
N LEU A 53 8.81 -5.95 -5.33
CA LEU A 53 8.16 -6.05 -4.02
C LEU A 53 6.95 -6.97 -4.09
N ARG A 54 6.84 -7.87 -3.12
CA ARG A 54 5.68 -8.78 -2.97
C ARG A 54 5.28 -8.91 -1.50
N SER A 55 4.05 -9.33 -1.24
CA SER A 55 3.63 -9.72 0.11
C SER A 55 4.62 -10.71 0.75
N GLY A 56 4.83 -10.58 2.06
CA GLY A 56 5.79 -11.38 2.82
C GLY A 56 7.25 -10.92 2.74
N SER A 57 7.57 -9.98 1.84
CA SER A 57 8.92 -9.42 1.75
C SER A 57 9.33 -8.80 3.08
N ARG A 58 10.54 -9.15 3.55
CA ARG A 58 11.16 -8.45 4.68
C ARG A 58 11.56 -7.06 4.25
N ILE A 59 11.24 -6.08 5.08
CA ILE A 59 11.68 -4.70 4.87
C ILE A 59 12.38 -4.18 6.10
N LYS A 60 13.35 -3.30 5.89
CA LYS A 60 13.92 -2.46 6.93
C LYS A 60 13.34 -1.08 6.72
N VAL A 61 12.57 -0.59 7.68
CA VAL A 61 12.08 0.79 7.65
C VAL A 61 13.30 1.68 7.85
N ALA A 62 13.68 2.43 6.82
CA ALA A 62 14.62 3.53 6.97
C ALA A 62 13.81 4.72 7.49
N GLU A 63 13.83 4.93 8.81
CA GLU A 63 13.35 6.19 9.37
C GLU A 63 14.30 7.30 8.91
N ARG A 64 13.74 8.41 8.43
CA ARG A 64 14.47 9.66 8.20
C ARG A 64 14.30 10.55 9.40
#